data_AF-A0A250YAB8-F1
#
_entry.id   AF-A0A250YAB8-F1
#
_cell.length_a   1.000
_cell.length_b   1.000
_cell.length_c   1.000
_cell.angle_alpha   90.00
_cell.angle_beta   90.00
_cell.angle_gamma   90.00
#
_symmetry.space_group_name_H-M   'P 1'
#
loop_
_entity.id
_entity.type
_entity.pdbx_description
1 polymer ?
#
loop_
_entity_poly.entity_id
_entity_poly.type
_entity_poly.pdbx_seq_one_letter_code
_entity_poly.pdbx_strand_id
1 'polypeptide(L)'
;MTRAENIKKCLDQEKEEGKYHKQIKIEENATGFSYESLFKEYFNETVTEVWIEDPYIRQIHQGSGREQRSGLDEIKESLKSHGVLLEVEYSSSIHDREIRLSNGWMIKIGRGLDYFKKPQSRFSLGYCDFDLRPCHETTVDIFHNKHTKKI
;
A
#
# COMPACT_ATOMS: atom_id res chain seq x y z
N MET A 1 10.62 -21.57 11.54
CA MET A 1 9.37 -21.15 10.90
C MET A 1 9.72 -20.22 9.75
N THR A 2 9.09 -20.42 8.61
CA THR A 2 9.28 -19.55 7.44
C THR A 2 8.53 -18.22 7.62
N ARG A 3 8.97 -17.16 6.94
CA ARG A 3 8.28 -15.85 6.98
C ARG A 3 6.80 -15.95 6.57
N ALA A 4 6.50 -16.84 5.63
CA ALA A 4 5.14 -17.13 5.19
C ALA A 4 4.27 -17.75 6.30
N GLU A 5 4.84 -18.65 7.12
CA GLU A 5 4.14 -19.22 8.28
C GLU A 5 3.81 -18.18 9.35
N ASN A 6 4.72 -17.23 9.58
CA ASN A 6 4.51 -16.16 10.55
C ASN A 6 3.43 -15.18 10.11
N ILE A 7 3.41 -14.81 8.81
CA ILE A 7 2.35 -13.98 8.24
C ILE A 7 1.00 -14.70 8.37
N LYS A 8 0.95 -15.99 8.02
CA LYS A 8 -0.28 -16.79 8.15
C LYS A 8 -0.79 -16.82 9.59
N LYS A 9 0.09 -17.01 10.58
CA LYS A 9 -0.28 -16.97 12.00
C LYS A 9 -0.82 -15.61 12.46
N CYS A 10 -0.19 -14.51 12.05
CA CYS A 10 -0.70 -13.16 12.36
C CYS A 10 -2.09 -12.92 11.74
N LEU A 11 -2.29 -13.35 10.49
CA LEU A 11 -3.59 -13.24 9.82
C LEU A 11 -4.67 -14.07 10.54
N ASP A 12 -4.32 -15.27 10.99
CA ASP A 12 -5.24 -16.13 11.72
C ASP A 12 -5.59 -15.54 13.10
N GLN A 13 -4.63 -14.93 13.81
CA GLN A 13 -4.90 -14.20 15.05
C GLN A 13 -5.80 -12.96 14.83
N GLU A 14 -5.55 -12.16 13.80
CA GLU A 14 -6.37 -10.97 13.50
C GLU A 14 -7.79 -11.34 13.03
N LYS A 15 -7.96 -12.53 12.43
CA LYS A 15 -9.27 -13.14 12.14
C LYS A 15 -10.00 -13.54 13.43
N GLU A 16 -9.30 -14.19 14.36
CA GLU A 16 -9.86 -14.59 15.66
C GLU A 16 -10.22 -13.37 16.52
N GLU A 17 -9.49 -12.26 16.42
CA GLU A 17 -9.78 -11.00 17.10
C GLU A 17 -10.94 -10.19 16.48
N GLY A 18 -11.58 -10.68 15.41
CA GLY A 18 -12.70 -10.00 14.74
C GLY A 18 -12.32 -8.70 14.01
N LYS A 19 -11.01 -8.45 13.82
CA LYS A 19 -10.49 -7.30 13.09
C LYS A 19 -10.46 -7.52 11.59
N TYR A 20 -10.44 -8.77 11.14
CA TYR A 20 -10.39 -9.13 9.73
C TYR A 20 -11.73 -8.85 9.03
N HIS A 21 -11.67 -8.07 7.95
CA HIS A 21 -12.87 -7.68 7.20
C HIS A 21 -13.00 -8.44 5.88
N LYS A 22 -11.93 -8.45 5.07
CA LYS A 22 -11.98 -8.92 3.68
C LYS A 22 -10.59 -9.25 3.17
N GLN A 23 -10.48 -10.24 2.29
CA GLN A 23 -9.29 -10.46 1.46
C GLN A 23 -9.70 -10.38 -0.01
N ILE A 24 -8.88 -9.69 -0.80
CA ILE A 24 -9.01 -9.58 -2.24
C ILE A 24 -7.81 -10.31 -2.84
N LYS A 25 -8.06 -11.27 -3.74
CA LYS A 25 -7.02 -11.91 -4.54
C LYS A 25 -6.96 -11.20 -5.89
N ILE A 26 -5.82 -10.58 -6.18
CA ILE A 26 -5.52 -10.03 -7.50
C ILE A 26 -4.84 -11.15 -8.27
N GLU A 27 -5.52 -11.66 -9.30
CA GLU A 27 -4.98 -12.72 -10.15
C GLU A 27 -3.90 -12.20 -11.10
N GLU A 28 -3.05 -13.09 -11.60
CA GLU A 28 -2.00 -12.75 -12.55
C GLU A 28 -2.59 -12.14 -13.84
N ASN A 29 -2.07 -10.98 -14.25
CA ASN A 29 -2.55 -10.14 -15.37
C ASN A 29 -3.93 -9.50 -15.17
N ALA A 30 -4.52 -9.54 -13.97
CA ALA A 30 -5.79 -8.85 -13.72
C ALA A 30 -5.66 -7.33 -13.86
N THR A 31 -6.77 -6.67 -14.20
CA THR A 31 -6.91 -5.21 -14.36
C THR A 31 -8.05 -4.69 -13.48
N GLY A 32 -8.22 -3.37 -13.36
CA GLY A 32 -9.25 -2.72 -12.53
C GLY A 32 -8.85 -2.54 -11.07
N PHE A 33 -7.54 -2.55 -10.80
CA PHE A 33 -6.97 -2.44 -9.46
C PHE A 33 -6.08 -1.21 -9.32
N SER A 34 -6.48 -0.06 -9.88
CA SER A 34 -5.84 1.21 -9.54
C SER A 34 -5.93 1.47 -8.03
N TYR A 35 -5.09 2.35 -7.50
CA TYR A 35 -5.17 2.73 -6.09
C TYR A 35 -6.52 3.35 -5.74
N GLU A 36 -7.10 4.14 -6.65
CA GLU A 36 -8.44 4.68 -6.46
C GLU A 36 -9.46 3.55 -6.33
N SER A 37 -9.52 2.64 -7.31
CA SER A 37 -10.44 1.49 -7.28
C SER A 37 -10.28 0.63 -6.03
N LEU A 38 -9.03 0.41 -5.58
CA LEU A 38 -8.72 -0.45 -4.44
C LEU A 38 -9.09 0.18 -3.10
N PHE A 39 -8.83 1.47 -2.91
CA PHE A 39 -8.98 2.15 -1.60
C PHE A 39 -10.28 2.94 -1.46
N LYS A 40 -11.02 3.19 -2.55
CA LYS A 40 -12.24 4.02 -2.55
C LYS A 40 -13.29 3.64 -1.52
N GLU A 41 -13.45 2.36 -1.19
CA GLU A 41 -14.41 1.90 -0.17
C GLU A 41 -14.00 2.33 1.26
N TYR A 42 -12.70 2.51 1.51
CA TYR A 42 -12.12 2.75 2.83
C TYR A 42 -11.70 4.21 3.05
N PHE A 43 -11.56 4.97 1.96
CA PHE A 43 -11.16 6.37 1.96
C PHE A 43 -12.39 7.27 1.86
N ASN A 44 -12.80 7.87 2.98
CA ASN A 44 -13.91 8.81 3.06
C ASN A 44 -13.47 10.08 3.82
N GLU A 45 -14.39 11.04 3.98
CA GLU A 45 -14.11 12.34 4.61
C GLU A 45 -13.60 12.27 6.06
N THR A 46 -13.72 11.13 6.74
CA THR A 46 -13.21 10.94 8.10
C THR A 46 -11.71 10.64 8.15
N VAL A 47 -11.10 10.33 7.01
CA VAL A 47 -9.65 10.08 6.92
C VAL A 47 -8.93 11.42 6.95
N THR A 48 -8.09 11.60 7.97
CA THR A 48 -7.28 12.81 8.17
C THR A 48 -5.79 12.50 8.21
N GLU A 49 -5.43 11.25 8.49
CA GLU A 49 -4.05 10.78 8.57
C GLU A 49 -3.91 9.40 7.92
N VAL A 50 -2.78 9.19 7.25
CA VAL A 50 -2.45 7.96 6.54
C VAL A 50 -1.01 7.57 6.89
N TRP A 51 -0.82 6.33 7.34
CA TRP A 51 0.50 5.76 7.57
C TRP A 51 0.77 4.69 6.51
N ILE A 52 1.94 4.75 5.88
CA ILE A 52 2.37 3.79 4.85
C ILE A 52 3.73 3.22 5.27
N GLU A 53 3.76 1.92 5.52
CA GLU A 53 4.98 1.15 5.72
C GLU A 53 5.22 0.31 4.47
N ASP A 54 6.22 0.68 3.66
CA ASP A 54 6.62 -0.10 2.47
C ASP A 54 8.15 -0.05 2.26
N PRO A 55 8.86 -1.19 2.36
CA PRO A 55 10.31 -1.25 2.21
C PRO A 55 10.83 -0.99 0.78
N TYR A 56 9.95 -0.97 -0.21
CA TYR A 56 10.27 -0.95 -1.64
C TYR A 56 9.89 0.36 -2.35
N ILE A 57 9.63 1.46 -1.61
CA ILE A 57 9.47 2.80 -2.22
C ILE A 57 10.84 3.32 -2.69
N ARG A 58 11.42 2.68 -3.70
CA ARG A 58 12.75 2.97 -4.26
C ARG A 58 12.60 3.18 -5.77
N GLN A 59 13.45 4.02 -6.37
CA GLN A 59 13.39 4.24 -7.81
C GLN A 59 13.69 2.94 -8.58
N ILE A 60 12.87 2.68 -9.62
CA ILE A 60 12.86 1.44 -10.40
C ILE A 60 14.13 1.27 -11.27
N HIS A 61 14.93 2.32 -11.50
CA HIS A 61 16.04 2.26 -12.46
C HIS A 61 17.33 3.04 -12.12
N GLN A 62 17.47 3.65 -10.95
CA GLN A 62 18.72 4.32 -10.57
C GLN A 62 19.22 3.75 -9.24
N GLY A 63 20.42 3.19 -9.26
CA GLY A 63 20.99 2.37 -8.18
C GLY A 63 21.47 3.13 -6.94
N SER A 64 21.02 4.36 -6.68
CA SER A 64 21.50 5.13 -5.52
C SER A 64 20.37 5.53 -4.56
N GLY A 65 20.54 5.23 -3.27
CA GLY A 65 19.62 5.70 -2.22
C GLY A 65 19.59 7.22 -2.06
N ARG A 66 20.49 7.97 -2.72
CA ARG A 66 20.47 9.43 -2.79
C ARG A 66 19.30 9.95 -3.62
N GLU A 67 18.98 9.28 -4.72
CA GLU A 67 17.89 9.68 -5.61
C GLU A 67 16.52 9.42 -4.96
N GLN A 68 16.41 8.38 -4.13
CA GLN A 68 15.21 8.11 -3.35
C GLN A 68 14.88 9.26 -2.38
N ARG A 69 15.88 9.74 -1.62
CA ARG A 69 15.68 10.84 -0.66
C ARG A 69 15.27 12.12 -1.37
N SER A 70 16.00 12.50 -2.43
CA SER A 70 15.68 13.70 -3.23
C SER A 70 14.25 13.65 -3.77
N GLY A 71 13.83 12.50 -4.32
CA GLY A 71 12.46 12.36 -4.85
C GLY A 71 11.38 12.44 -3.77
N LEU A 72 11.62 11.86 -2.59
CA LEU A 72 10.67 11.96 -1.48
C LEU A 72 10.63 13.38 -0.87
N ASP A 73 11.76 14.09 -0.85
CA ASP A 73 11.84 15.48 -0.42
C ASP A 73 11.09 16.41 -1.41
N GLU A 74 11.20 16.17 -2.72
CA GLU A 74 10.41 16.88 -3.73
C GLU A 74 8.90 16.67 -3.56
N ILE A 75 8.49 15.41 -3.32
CA ILE A 75 7.08 15.08 -3.04
C ILE A 75 6.62 15.78 -1.75
N LYS A 76 7.46 15.78 -0.71
CA LYS A 76 7.16 16.44 0.57
C LYS A 76 6.89 17.93 0.40
N GLU A 77 7.73 18.65 -0.32
CA GLU A 77 7.52 20.10 -0.56
C GLU A 77 6.29 20.36 -1.45
N SER A 78 6.03 19.51 -2.44
CA SER A 78 4.83 19.59 -3.29
C SER A 78 3.52 19.34 -2.51
N LEU A 79 3.51 18.38 -1.59
CA LEU A 79 2.36 18.12 -0.71
C LEU A 79 2.14 19.27 0.26
N LYS A 80 3.22 19.83 0.80
CA LYS A 80 3.18 20.97 1.72
C LYS A 80 2.54 22.21 1.09
N SER A 81 2.75 22.47 -0.20
CA SER A 81 2.07 23.58 -0.89
C SER A 81 0.55 23.41 -0.99
N HIS A 82 0.04 22.20 -0.80
CA HIS A 82 -1.38 21.86 -0.74
C HIS A 82 -1.88 21.68 0.71
N GLY A 83 -1.08 22.04 1.71
CA GLY A 83 -1.45 21.93 3.12
C GLY A 83 -1.36 20.51 3.70
N VAL A 84 -0.69 19.59 3.01
CA VAL A 84 -0.51 18.19 3.46
C VAL A 84 0.91 18.02 3.99
N LEU A 85 1.04 17.57 5.25
CA LEU A 85 2.32 17.26 5.87
C LEU A 85 2.74 15.83 5.54
N LEU A 86 3.92 15.66 4.94
CA LEU A 86 4.54 14.35 4.73
C LEU A 86 5.73 14.16 5.67
N GLU A 87 5.65 13.13 6.52
CA GLU A 87 6.74 12.65 7.36
C GLU A 87 7.30 11.34 6.79
N VAL A 88 8.62 11.26 6.68
CA VAL A 88 9.30 10.11 6.07
C VAL A 88 10.37 9.63 7.04
N GLU A 89 10.25 8.38 7.44
CA GLU A 89 11.24 7.70 8.27
C GLU A 89 11.85 6.52 7.51
N TYR A 90 13.16 6.33 7.66
CA TYR A 90 13.87 5.23 7.03
C TYR A 90 14.29 4.22 8.08
N SER A 91 13.93 2.96 7.85
CA SER A 91 14.38 1.83 8.66
C SER A 91 14.89 0.72 7.76
N SER A 92 15.99 0.07 8.15
CA SER A 92 16.55 -1.08 7.43
C SER A 92 15.91 -2.41 7.85
N SER A 93 15.12 -2.43 8.92
CA SER A 93 14.49 -3.64 9.48
C SER A 93 13.02 -3.77 9.15
N ILE A 94 12.43 -2.81 8.44
CA ILE A 94 11.03 -2.91 8.02
C ILE A 94 10.86 -3.93 6.89
N HIS A 95 9.83 -4.72 7.06
CA HIS A 95 9.52 -5.85 6.19
C HIS A 95 8.05 -5.89 5.83
N ASP A 96 7.21 -5.28 6.66
CA ASP A 96 5.78 -5.28 6.50
C ASP A 96 5.36 -4.26 5.45
N ARG A 97 4.28 -4.58 4.76
CA ARG A 97 3.70 -3.80 3.65
C ARG A 97 2.29 -3.48 4.08
N GLU A 98 2.13 -2.33 4.72
CA GLU A 98 0.92 -1.99 5.45
C GLU A 98 0.56 -0.52 5.27
N ILE A 99 -0.73 -0.28 5.06
CA ILE A 99 -1.33 1.05 4.99
C ILE A 99 -2.34 1.14 6.12
N ARG A 100 -2.23 2.13 6.99
CA ARG A 100 -3.21 2.43 8.05
C ARG A 100 -3.89 3.75 7.74
N LEU A 101 -5.19 3.81 7.99
CA LEU A 101 -6.02 5.01 7.88
C LEU A 101 -6.51 5.43 9.27
N SER A 102 -6.60 6.74 9.51
CA SER A 102 -7.02 7.31 10.81
C SER A 102 -8.43 6.88 11.24
N ASN A 103 -9.27 6.46 10.30
CA ASN A 103 -10.62 5.96 10.56
C ASN A 103 -10.65 4.48 11.00
N GLY A 104 -9.49 3.85 11.20
CA GLY A 104 -9.37 2.51 11.77
C GLY A 104 -9.23 1.38 10.75
N TRP A 105 -9.26 1.68 9.44
CA TRP A 105 -8.94 0.71 8.40
C TRP A 105 -7.43 0.47 8.31
N MET A 106 -7.06 -0.78 8.07
CA MET A 106 -5.69 -1.22 7.81
C MET A 106 -5.70 -2.16 6.61
N ILE A 107 -4.78 -1.96 5.68
CA ILE A 107 -4.68 -2.70 4.42
C ILE A 107 -3.26 -3.23 4.29
N LYS A 108 -3.10 -4.55 4.22
CA LYS A 108 -1.82 -5.23 3.99
C LYS A 108 -1.78 -5.78 2.57
N ILE A 109 -0.79 -5.38 1.78
CA ILE A 109 -0.67 -5.80 0.37
C ILE A 109 0.55 -6.70 0.22
N GLY A 110 0.35 -7.90 -0.32
CA GLY A 110 1.40 -8.92 -0.45
C GLY A 110 2.64 -8.43 -1.18
N ARG A 111 2.51 -7.50 -2.14
CA ARG A 111 3.62 -6.87 -2.89
C ARG A 111 3.92 -5.41 -2.50
N GLY A 112 3.14 -4.83 -1.58
CA GLY A 112 3.18 -3.39 -1.31
C GLY A 112 2.54 -2.61 -2.46
N LEU A 113 3.01 -1.40 -2.72
CA LEU A 113 2.50 -0.56 -3.82
C LEU A 113 3.01 -1.03 -5.21
N ASP A 114 4.00 -1.94 -5.28
CA ASP A 114 4.61 -2.41 -6.53
C ASP A 114 3.98 -3.72 -7.08
N TYR A 115 2.65 -3.73 -7.24
CA TYR A 115 1.92 -4.87 -7.82
C TYR A 115 1.59 -4.71 -9.31
N PHE A 116 1.89 -3.58 -9.93
CA PHE A 116 1.64 -3.38 -11.36
C PHE A 116 2.76 -3.94 -12.24
N LYS A 117 2.40 -4.47 -13.40
CA LYS A 117 3.40 -4.87 -14.41
C LYS A 117 3.90 -3.65 -15.18
N LYS A 118 5.09 -3.80 -15.78
CA LYS A 118 5.60 -2.83 -16.76
C LYS A 118 4.65 -2.78 -17.97
N PRO A 119 4.38 -1.59 -18.54
CA PRO A 119 3.54 -1.46 -19.73
C PRO A 119 4.22 -2.13 -20.93
N GLN A 120 3.42 -2.61 -21.89
CA GLN A 120 3.95 -3.31 -23.08
C GLN A 120 4.73 -2.37 -24.00
N SER A 121 4.31 -1.11 -24.11
CA SER A 121 4.99 -0.09 -24.90
C SER A 121 4.78 1.30 -24.31
N ARG A 122 5.49 2.31 -24.84
CA ARG A 122 5.31 3.72 -24.43
C ARG A 122 3.91 4.27 -24.70
N PHE A 123 3.15 3.62 -25.59
CA PHE A 123 1.81 4.04 -26.01
C PHE A 123 0.76 2.94 -25.84
N SER A 124 1.04 1.93 -25.01
CA SER A 124 0.05 0.89 -24.71
C SER A 124 -1.05 1.43 -23.81
N LEU A 125 -2.27 0.94 -24.01
CA LEU A 125 -3.35 1.17 -23.05
C LEU A 125 -2.92 0.73 -21.65
N GLY A 126 -3.32 1.53 -20.67
CA GLY A 126 -2.89 1.39 -19.29
C GLY A 126 -1.58 2.08 -18.94
N TYR A 127 -0.90 2.80 -19.85
CA TYR A 127 0.32 3.55 -19.50
C TYR A 127 0.07 4.66 -18.45
N CYS A 128 -1.02 5.41 -18.59
CA CYS A 128 -1.40 6.46 -17.63
C CYS A 128 -2.48 5.99 -16.65
N ASP A 129 -3.51 5.31 -17.16
CA ASP A 129 -4.61 4.79 -16.35
C ASP A 129 -4.28 3.40 -15.83
N PHE A 130 -4.10 3.28 -14.51
CA PHE A 130 -3.70 2.03 -13.88
C PHE A 130 -4.84 1.03 -13.73
N ASP A 131 -6.11 1.43 -13.92
CA ASP A 131 -7.21 0.46 -13.99
C ASP A 131 -7.12 -0.40 -15.26
N LEU A 132 -6.43 0.08 -16.30
CA LEU A 132 -6.16 -0.71 -17.51
C LEU A 132 -4.81 -1.42 -17.46
N ARG A 133 -4.03 -1.28 -16.37
CA ARG A 133 -2.69 -1.87 -16.25
C ARG A 133 -2.79 -3.31 -15.70
N PRO A 134 -2.18 -4.31 -16.38
CA PRO A 134 -2.08 -5.65 -15.84
C PRO A 134 -1.28 -5.70 -14.54
N CYS A 135 -1.74 -6.48 -13.57
CA CYS A 135 -1.11 -6.66 -12.26
C CYS A 135 -0.36 -7.99 -12.16
N HIS A 136 0.62 -8.05 -11.26
CA HIS A 136 1.18 -9.29 -10.73
C HIS A 136 0.22 -9.91 -9.72
N GLU A 137 0.22 -11.25 -9.61
CA GLU A 137 -0.54 -11.96 -8.59
C GLU A 137 -0.17 -11.44 -7.19
N THR A 138 -1.18 -11.06 -6.41
CA THR A 138 -0.99 -10.65 -5.01
C THR A 138 -2.28 -10.78 -4.20
N THR A 139 -2.14 -10.72 -2.87
CA THR A 139 -3.27 -10.66 -1.95
C THR A 139 -3.32 -9.30 -1.29
N VAL A 140 -4.54 -8.80 -1.09
CA VAL A 140 -4.82 -7.58 -0.33
C VAL A 140 -5.71 -7.97 0.84
N ASP A 141 -5.17 -7.89 2.04
CA ASP A 141 -5.85 -8.20 3.29
C ASP A 141 -6.32 -6.90 3.95
N ILE A 142 -7.61 -6.82 4.26
CA ILE A 142 -8.26 -5.62 4.82
C ILE A 142 -8.78 -5.92 6.21
N PHE A 143 -8.44 -5.03 7.13
CA PHE A 143 -8.76 -5.10 8.54
C PHE A 143 -9.43 -3.80 8.98
N HIS A 144 -10.27 -3.89 10.00
CA HIS A 144 -10.83 -2.73 10.67
C HIS A 144 -10.72 -2.88 12.19
N ASN A 145 -10.17 -1.87 12.85
CA ASN A 145 -10.15 -1.84 14.30
C ASN A 145 -11.51 -1.39 14.85
N LYS A 146 -12.52 -2.28 14.85
CA LYS A 146 -13.81 -2.02 15.53
C LYS A 146 -13.73 -2.09 17.06
N HIS A 147 -12.56 -2.41 17.62
CA HIS A 147 -12.33 -2.48 19.06
C HIS A 147 -11.17 -1.57 19.48
N THR A 148 -11.24 -0.29 19.12
CA THR A 148 -10.59 0.72 19.96
C THR A 148 -11.31 0.72 21.30
N LYS A 149 -10.66 0.19 22.34
CA LYS A 149 -11.00 0.58 23.72
C LYS A 149 -11.10 2.10 23.71
N LYS A 150 -12.26 2.63 24.07
CA LYS A 150 -12.41 4.03 24.42
C LYS A 150 -11.29 4.37 25.40
N ILE A 151 -10.45 5.33 25.03
CA ILE A 151 -9.65 6.07 26.02
C ILE A 151 -10.64 6.89 26.84
#